data_AF-A0A5P1UEB4-F1
#
_entry.id   AF-A0A5P1UEB4-F1
#
_cell.length_a   1.000
_cell.length_b   1.000
_cell.length_c   1.000
_cell.angle_alpha   90.00
_cell.angle_beta   90.00
_cell.angle_gamma   90.00
#
_symmetry.space_group_name_H-M   'P 1'
#
loop_
_entity.id
_entity.type
_entity.pdbx_description
1 polymer ?
#
loop_
_entity_poly.entity_id
_entity_poly.type
_entity_poly.pdbx_seq_one_letter_code
_entity_poly.pdbx_strand_id
1 'polypeptide(L)'
;MFDLIIIGAGTAGISAYKEAVKYTNNLLIINDGPWDTTCARVGCMPSKVLISTANRMHDIQNAQEVGLSASADINTDQVMEHVRTLRDRFTKATVKDVEQWPTEHKISGKAHFIDAKTIEVNGKRYQSKSFILAVGSTPNYDQSWKQELGDRLITTDQIFELNTLPKSIAIIGSGVIALEIAQAIHRLGVETTIFARSKRIGIFTSPKLQQLAQEELSKELNFLFETLPHEVKSTSDGVILNYKIDEKEESIQTEYVLSATGRSSLLDTLKLENIDKSFKDIKLLPVNAKTKQLDDYPIFIAGDAYTSTPLQHEAAHEGKKVVHNCLNYPQLNSVKTLPPLGIVFSHPEMAIVGQSYKQLKDGGVDFVTGEASYERQGRAIVLGKNKGAIEIYIERENQKLLGAELFTEASKHMAHLLSWIIGEELTLNDILEKPFYHPTLEEGLRTALKHARRQLK
;
A
#
# COMPACT_ATOMS: atom_id res chain seq x y z
N MET A 1 -18.26 -1.16 32.60
CA MET A 1 -17.35 -2.02 31.81
C MET A 1 -17.99 -2.24 30.44
N PHE A 2 -17.28 -1.92 29.37
CA PHE A 2 -17.73 -2.09 28.00
C PHE A 2 -17.62 -3.56 27.56
N ASP A 3 -18.43 -3.97 26.59
CA ASP A 3 -18.28 -5.28 25.93
C ASP A 3 -17.08 -5.25 24.98
N LEU A 4 -16.87 -4.12 24.31
CA LEU A 4 -15.80 -3.92 23.34
C LEU A 4 -15.31 -2.47 23.37
N ILE A 5 -13.98 -2.30 23.38
CA ILE A 5 -13.32 -1.02 23.10
C ILE A 5 -12.49 -1.15 21.83
N ILE A 6 -12.67 -0.22 20.89
CA ILE A 6 -11.91 -0.13 19.64
C ILE A 6 -10.95 1.06 19.77
N ILE A 7 -9.66 0.84 19.53
CA ILE A 7 -8.63 1.89 19.57
C ILE A 7 -8.12 2.14 18.15
N GLY A 8 -8.40 3.34 17.64
CA GLY A 8 -8.15 3.78 16.27
C GLY A 8 -9.43 3.75 15.43
N ALA A 9 -9.70 4.85 14.71
CA ALA A 9 -10.81 4.97 13.77
C ALA A 9 -10.35 5.09 12.30
N GLY A 10 -9.25 4.39 11.96
CA GLY A 10 -8.91 4.14 10.55
C GLY A 10 -9.84 3.09 9.92
N THR A 11 -9.52 2.63 8.72
CA THR A 11 -10.35 1.67 7.97
C THR A 11 -10.78 0.46 8.79
N ALA A 12 -9.85 -0.21 9.48
CA ALA A 12 -10.16 -1.38 10.30
C ALA A 12 -11.07 -1.02 11.49
N GLY A 13 -10.80 0.10 12.17
CA GLY A 13 -11.57 0.55 13.32
C GLY A 13 -13.00 0.97 12.97
N ILE A 14 -13.19 1.70 11.86
CA ILE A 14 -14.52 2.07 11.36
C ILE A 14 -15.30 0.82 10.94
N SER A 15 -14.66 -0.12 10.24
CA SER A 15 -15.28 -1.39 9.86
C SER A 15 -15.67 -2.24 11.07
N ALA A 16 -14.82 -2.28 12.11
CA ALA A 16 -15.11 -2.94 13.37
C ALA A 16 -16.29 -2.28 14.09
N TYR A 17 -16.30 -0.95 14.20
CA TYR A 17 -17.38 -0.21 14.85
C TYR A 17 -18.73 -0.48 14.19
N LYS A 18 -18.80 -0.34 12.86
CA LYS A 18 -20.03 -0.57 12.07
C LYS A 18 -20.55 -2.01 12.17
N GLU A 19 -19.67 -2.97 12.41
CA GLU A 19 -20.08 -4.34 12.63
C GLU A 19 -20.51 -4.57 14.08
N ALA A 20 -19.79 -4.03 15.06
CA ALA A 20 -20.06 -4.20 16.49
C ALA A 20 -21.43 -3.64 16.92
N VAL A 21 -21.82 -2.47 16.40
CA VAL A 21 -23.13 -1.84 16.71
C VAL A 21 -24.34 -2.68 16.31
N LYS A 22 -24.15 -3.74 15.51
CA LYS A 22 -25.22 -4.69 15.16
C LYS A 22 -25.50 -5.71 16.28
N TYR A 23 -24.57 -5.89 17.21
CA TYR A 23 -24.61 -6.94 18.23
C TYR A 23 -24.59 -6.39 19.66
N THR A 24 -24.03 -5.20 19.89
CA THR A 24 -24.05 -4.55 21.21
C THR A 24 -24.07 -3.03 21.09
N ASN A 25 -24.71 -2.36 22.06
CA ASN A 25 -24.64 -0.91 22.27
C ASN A 25 -23.67 -0.53 23.40
N ASN A 26 -23.09 -1.50 24.10
CA ASN A 26 -22.13 -1.26 25.18
C ASN A 26 -20.70 -1.30 24.63
N LEU A 27 -20.37 -0.33 23.78
CA LEU A 27 -19.06 -0.24 23.12
C LEU A 27 -18.52 1.19 23.10
N LEU A 28 -17.22 1.31 22.86
CA LEU A 28 -16.52 2.59 22.76
C LEU A 28 -15.48 2.53 21.64
N ILE A 29 -15.40 3.56 20.81
CA ILE A 29 -14.32 3.78 19.86
C ILE A 29 -13.53 5.04 20.25
N ILE A 30 -12.21 4.90 20.30
CA ILE A 30 -11.29 5.97 20.64
C ILE A 30 -10.41 6.27 19.44
N ASN A 31 -10.26 7.54 19.09
CA ASN A 31 -9.43 7.96 17.98
C ASN A 31 -8.49 9.11 18.36
N ASP A 32 -7.22 8.96 18.01
CA ASP A 32 -6.22 10.02 18.07
C ASP A 32 -6.02 10.58 16.65
N GLY A 33 -6.32 11.86 16.44
CA GLY A 33 -6.32 12.51 15.13
C GLY A 33 -7.70 12.61 14.45
N PRO A 34 -7.73 12.83 13.12
CA PRO A 34 -8.96 13.08 12.38
C PRO A 34 -9.86 11.84 12.31
N TRP A 35 -11.18 12.04 12.36
CA TRP A 35 -12.21 10.99 12.27
C TRP A 35 -12.48 10.55 10.81
N ASP A 36 -11.42 10.41 10.03
CA ASP A 36 -11.43 9.82 8.70
C ASP A 36 -10.36 8.74 8.61
N THR A 37 -9.89 8.42 7.40
CA THR A 37 -8.93 7.34 7.20
C THR A 37 -7.68 7.85 6.52
N THR A 38 -6.52 7.28 6.89
CA THR A 38 -5.26 7.47 6.16
C THR A 38 -5.45 7.29 4.66
N CYS A 39 -6.20 6.26 4.24
CA CYS A 39 -6.53 5.99 2.85
C CYS A 39 -7.18 7.20 2.15
N ALA A 40 -8.21 7.80 2.77
CA ALA A 40 -8.94 8.92 2.20
C ALA A 40 -8.18 10.25 2.28
N ARG A 41 -7.42 10.47 3.35
CA ARG A 41 -6.80 11.77 3.66
C ARG A 41 -5.40 11.93 3.10
N VAL A 42 -4.51 10.99 3.39
CA VAL A 42 -3.06 11.12 3.11
C VAL A 42 -2.45 9.91 2.41
N GLY A 43 -3.30 9.07 1.82
CA GLY A 43 -2.90 7.78 1.27
C GLY A 43 -3.43 7.55 -0.14
N CYS A 44 -4.22 6.51 -0.30
CA CYS A 44 -4.66 6.02 -1.60
C CYS A 44 -5.46 7.08 -2.38
N MET A 45 -6.44 7.75 -1.78
CA MET A 45 -7.31 8.64 -2.55
C MET A 45 -6.58 9.86 -3.14
N PRO A 46 -5.85 10.69 -2.37
CA PRO A 46 -5.13 11.82 -2.95
C PRO A 46 -4.01 11.37 -3.91
N SER A 47 -3.29 10.29 -3.63
CA SER A 47 -2.29 9.75 -4.57
C SER A 47 -2.92 9.36 -5.91
N LYS A 48 -4.11 8.74 -5.90
CA LYS A 48 -4.76 8.29 -7.14
C LYS A 48 -5.33 9.45 -7.94
N VAL A 49 -5.70 10.56 -7.29
CA VAL A 49 -6.04 11.81 -7.98
C VAL A 49 -4.81 12.43 -8.65
N LEU A 50 -3.68 12.50 -7.94
CA LEU A 50 -2.42 13.02 -8.48
C LEU A 50 -1.93 12.18 -9.67
N ILE A 51 -1.85 10.86 -9.52
CA ILE A 51 -1.47 9.90 -10.58
C ILE A 51 -2.40 10.02 -11.78
N SER A 52 -3.71 10.14 -11.55
CA SER A 52 -4.70 10.31 -12.62
C SER A 52 -4.45 11.57 -13.46
N THR A 53 -4.03 12.66 -12.82
CA THR A 53 -3.67 13.91 -13.51
C THR A 53 -2.34 13.76 -14.26
N ALA A 54 -1.33 13.20 -13.60
CA ALA A 54 -0.02 12.94 -14.17
C ALA A 54 -0.06 12.03 -15.41
N ASN A 55 -0.88 10.97 -15.38
CA ASN A 55 -1.04 10.05 -16.51
C ASN A 55 -1.68 10.74 -17.72
N ARG A 56 -2.65 11.63 -17.52
CA ARG A 56 -3.21 12.43 -18.63
C ARG A 56 -2.18 13.37 -19.24
N MET A 57 -1.37 14.03 -18.40
CA MET A 57 -0.30 14.90 -18.89
C MET A 57 0.73 14.09 -19.70
N HIS A 58 1.09 12.91 -19.21
CA HIS A 58 1.98 12.00 -19.91
C HIS A 58 1.39 11.51 -21.24
N ASP A 59 0.09 11.17 -21.30
CA ASP A 59 -0.56 10.80 -22.56
C ASP A 59 -0.60 11.98 -23.56
N ILE A 60 -0.79 13.22 -23.08
CA ILE A 60 -0.70 14.43 -23.93
C ILE A 60 0.72 14.62 -24.47
N GLN A 61 1.73 14.51 -23.62
CA GLN A 61 3.16 14.64 -24.00
C GLN A 61 3.63 13.55 -24.97
N ASN A 62 2.95 12.41 -25.00
CA ASN A 62 3.28 11.26 -25.84
C ASN A 62 2.23 10.99 -26.92
N ALA A 63 1.36 11.97 -27.22
CA ALA A 63 0.29 11.83 -28.19
C ALA A 63 0.79 11.45 -29.60
N GLN A 64 2.02 11.84 -29.96
CA GLN A 64 2.65 11.46 -31.22
C GLN A 64 2.85 9.95 -31.40
N GLU A 65 2.95 9.18 -30.31
CA GLU A 65 3.10 7.71 -30.36
C GLU A 65 1.89 7.03 -31.00
N VAL A 66 0.73 7.70 -30.98
CA VAL A 66 -0.52 7.25 -31.59
C VAL A 66 -0.95 8.15 -32.75
N GLY A 67 -0.03 8.94 -33.31
CA GLY A 67 -0.28 9.78 -34.48
C GLY A 67 -1.12 11.02 -34.21
N LEU A 68 -1.21 11.47 -32.96
CA LEU A 68 -1.89 12.70 -32.57
C LEU A 68 -0.89 13.82 -32.29
N SER A 69 -1.35 15.07 -32.37
CA SER A 69 -0.60 16.25 -31.92
C SER A 69 -1.46 17.00 -30.91
N ALA A 70 -0.95 17.14 -29.69
CA ALA A 70 -1.60 17.84 -28.59
C ALA A 70 -0.54 18.47 -27.68
N SER A 71 -0.88 19.55 -27.00
CA SER A 71 -0.06 20.18 -25.97
C SER A 71 -0.93 20.67 -24.82
N ALA A 72 -0.35 20.75 -23.63
CA ALA A 72 -0.99 21.33 -22.44
C ALA A 72 0.08 21.94 -21.52
N ASP A 73 -0.29 23.01 -20.84
CA ASP A 73 0.56 23.65 -19.83
C ASP A 73 0.30 23.03 -18.46
N ILE A 74 1.37 22.87 -17.67
CA ILE A 74 1.28 22.34 -16.32
C ILE A 74 1.23 23.49 -15.33
N ASN A 75 0.12 23.61 -14.60
CA ASN A 75 0.01 24.49 -13.44
C ASN A 75 -0.12 23.63 -12.17
N THR A 76 0.98 23.52 -11.41
CA THR A 76 1.04 22.64 -10.24
C THR A 76 0.19 23.15 -9.07
N ASP A 77 -0.12 24.46 -8.99
CA ASP A 77 -1.06 25.01 -8.01
C ASP A 77 -2.46 24.44 -8.22
N GLN A 78 -2.94 24.49 -9.47
CA GLN A 78 -4.26 23.98 -9.84
C GLN A 78 -4.35 22.46 -9.70
N VAL A 79 -3.28 21.74 -10.02
CA VAL A 79 -3.20 20.29 -9.82
C VAL A 79 -3.35 19.95 -8.34
N MET A 80 -2.61 20.63 -7.48
CA MET A 80 -2.66 20.36 -6.04
C MET A 80 -3.98 20.84 -5.41
N GLU A 81 -4.57 21.94 -5.89
CA GLU A 81 -5.94 22.34 -5.51
C GLU A 81 -6.96 21.26 -5.88
N HIS A 82 -6.86 20.66 -7.07
CA HIS A 82 -7.71 19.56 -7.49
C HIS A 82 -7.56 18.33 -6.58
N VAL A 83 -6.32 17.97 -6.22
CA VAL A 83 -6.01 16.89 -5.27
C VAL A 83 -6.67 17.15 -3.92
N ARG A 84 -6.46 18.34 -3.33
CA ARG A 84 -7.04 18.71 -2.04
C ARG A 84 -8.57 18.74 -2.08
N THR A 85 -9.17 19.29 -3.14
CA THR A 85 -10.63 19.33 -3.32
C THR A 85 -11.26 17.94 -3.31
N LEU A 86 -10.69 17.00 -4.06
CA LEU A 86 -11.21 15.62 -4.09
C LEU A 86 -10.93 14.87 -2.79
N ARG A 87 -9.74 15.03 -2.19
CA ARG A 87 -9.43 14.51 -0.84
C ARG A 87 -10.47 14.96 0.19
N ASP A 88 -10.79 16.26 0.22
CA ASP A 88 -11.73 16.84 1.17
C ASP A 88 -13.15 16.31 0.93
N ARG A 89 -13.53 16.09 -0.34
CA ARG A 89 -14.78 15.40 -0.67
C ARG A 89 -14.82 13.98 -0.12
N PHE A 90 -13.75 13.20 -0.27
CA PHE A 90 -13.69 11.82 0.20
C PHE A 90 -13.70 11.73 1.74
N THR A 91 -12.91 12.56 2.41
CA THR A 91 -12.86 12.61 3.88
C THR A 91 -14.20 13.09 4.47
N LYS A 92 -14.86 14.08 3.88
CA LYS A 92 -16.17 14.58 4.31
C LYS A 92 -17.24 13.48 4.34
N ALA A 93 -17.20 12.52 3.41
CA ALA A 93 -18.14 11.40 3.43
C ALA A 93 -17.94 10.51 4.66
N THR A 94 -16.70 10.22 5.04
CA THR A 94 -16.36 9.46 6.25
C THR A 94 -16.72 10.24 7.51
N VAL A 95 -16.36 11.51 7.58
CA VAL A 95 -16.67 12.36 8.74
C VAL A 95 -18.17 12.46 8.98
N LYS A 96 -18.97 12.69 7.92
CA LYS A 96 -20.44 12.74 8.01
C LYS A 96 -21.04 11.45 8.54
N ASP A 97 -20.48 10.30 8.18
CA ASP A 97 -20.91 9.00 8.71
C ASP A 97 -20.56 8.86 10.20
N VAL A 98 -19.37 9.28 10.62
CA VAL A 98 -18.96 9.29 12.05
C VAL A 98 -19.80 10.25 12.88
N GLU A 99 -20.18 11.41 12.34
CA GLU A 99 -21.03 12.40 13.01
C GLU A 99 -22.41 11.82 13.38
N GLN A 100 -22.92 10.86 12.61
CA GLN A 100 -24.20 10.19 12.87
C GLN A 100 -24.14 9.15 14.00
N TRP A 101 -22.94 8.79 14.47
CA TRP A 101 -22.78 7.82 15.56
C TRP A 101 -23.15 8.45 16.92
N PRO A 102 -23.69 7.68 17.87
CA PRO A 102 -23.94 8.14 19.23
C PRO A 102 -22.70 8.77 19.86
N THR A 103 -22.85 9.92 20.52
CA THR A 103 -21.72 10.68 21.10
C THR A 103 -21.03 9.89 22.21
N GLU A 104 -21.80 9.13 22.99
CA GLU A 104 -21.32 8.25 24.06
C GLU A 104 -20.42 7.11 23.56
N HIS A 105 -20.49 6.77 22.27
CA HIS A 105 -19.63 5.75 21.69
C HIS A 105 -18.26 6.28 21.27
N LYS A 106 -18.04 7.61 21.25
CA LYS A 106 -16.85 8.22 20.62
C LYS A 106 -16.04 9.02 21.61
N ILE A 107 -14.72 8.80 21.63
CA ILE A 107 -13.78 9.65 22.36
C ILE A 107 -12.62 10.05 21.44
N SER A 108 -12.38 11.34 21.34
CA SER A 108 -11.12 11.86 20.77
C SER A 108 -10.05 11.91 21.85
N GLY A 109 -8.93 11.25 21.59
CA GLY A 109 -7.78 11.26 22.48
C GLY A 109 -6.87 10.05 22.28
N LYS A 110 -5.68 10.14 22.87
CA LYS A 110 -4.67 9.08 22.82
C LYS A 110 -4.91 8.07 23.93
N ALA A 111 -5.17 6.82 23.56
CA ALA A 111 -5.33 5.72 24.50
C ALA A 111 -3.99 5.05 24.81
N HIS A 112 -3.85 4.55 26.04
CA HIS A 112 -2.80 3.61 26.41
C HIS A 112 -3.30 2.63 27.47
N PHE A 113 -2.75 1.43 27.51
CA PHE A 113 -3.09 0.41 28.50
C PHE A 113 -2.47 0.75 29.86
N ILE A 114 -3.27 0.52 30.90
CA ILE A 114 -2.84 0.52 32.30
C ILE A 114 -2.66 -0.93 32.79
N ASP A 115 -3.49 -1.83 32.29
CA ASP A 115 -3.43 -3.28 32.48
C ASP A 115 -4.21 -3.97 31.34
N ALA A 116 -4.28 -5.31 31.32
CA ALA A 116 -4.97 -6.10 30.28
C ALA A 116 -6.45 -5.77 30.04
N LYS A 117 -7.13 -5.10 30.99
CA LYS A 117 -8.57 -4.80 30.94
C LYS A 117 -8.89 -3.32 30.96
N THR A 118 -7.90 -2.47 31.21
CA THR A 118 -8.09 -1.05 31.48
C THR A 118 -7.18 -0.20 30.60
N ILE A 119 -7.79 0.77 29.93
CA ILE A 119 -7.07 1.83 29.22
C ILE A 119 -7.33 3.19 29.86
N GLU A 120 -6.43 4.14 29.64
CA GLU A 120 -6.60 5.54 30.00
C GLU A 120 -6.64 6.42 28.75
N VAL A 121 -7.61 7.34 28.71
CA VAL A 121 -7.76 8.38 27.68
C VAL A 121 -8.15 9.68 28.38
N ASN A 122 -7.44 10.77 28.11
CA ASN A 122 -7.71 12.09 28.69
C ASN A 122 -7.82 12.07 30.23
N GLY A 123 -6.97 11.28 30.90
CA GLY A 123 -6.97 11.13 32.37
C GLY A 123 -8.15 10.33 32.94
N LYS A 124 -9.00 9.74 32.09
CA LYS A 124 -10.12 8.88 32.50
C LYS A 124 -9.82 7.42 32.14
N ARG A 125 -10.19 6.51 33.04
CA ARG A 125 -10.00 5.06 32.86
C ARG A 125 -11.27 4.40 32.34
N TYR A 126 -11.10 3.51 31.36
CA TYR A 126 -12.18 2.74 30.75
C TYR A 126 -11.81 1.26 30.77
N GLN A 127 -12.76 0.42 31.19
CA GLN A 127 -12.59 -1.02 31.26
C GLN A 127 -13.42 -1.73 30.20
N SER A 128 -12.87 -2.79 29.60
CA SER A 128 -13.55 -3.59 28.58
C SER A 128 -13.41 -5.09 28.83
N LYS A 129 -14.37 -5.87 28.32
CA LYS A 129 -14.25 -7.32 28.19
C LYS A 129 -13.28 -7.70 27.07
N SER A 130 -13.24 -6.92 25.99
CA SER A 130 -12.39 -7.16 24.83
C SER A 130 -11.90 -5.87 24.16
N PHE A 131 -10.81 -5.93 23.42
CA PHE A 131 -10.25 -4.80 22.68
C PHE A 131 -9.96 -5.13 21.22
N ILE A 132 -10.16 -4.15 20.34
CA ILE A 132 -9.62 -4.15 18.97
C ILE A 132 -8.60 -3.02 18.84
N LEU A 133 -7.37 -3.37 18.48
CA LEU A 133 -6.27 -2.45 18.21
C LEU A 133 -6.19 -2.21 16.70
N ALA A 134 -6.66 -1.05 16.27
CA ALA A 134 -6.75 -0.61 14.87
C ALA A 134 -6.04 0.74 14.67
N VAL A 135 -4.91 0.93 15.36
CA VAL A 135 -4.15 2.19 15.42
C VAL A 135 -3.43 2.56 14.12
N GLY A 136 -3.36 1.63 13.17
CA GLY A 136 -2.75 1.88 11.87
C GLY A 136 -1.22 2.06 11.93
N SER A 137 -0.70 2.84 10.97
CA SER A 137 0.73 3.06 10.78
C SER A 137 1.06 4.52 10.45
N THR A 138 2.31 4.92 10.64
CA THR A 138 2.87 6.24 10.33
C THR A 138 4.09 6.12 9.41
N PRO A 139 4.39 7.11 8.53
CA PRO A 139 5.58 7.08 7.68
C PRO A 139 6.89 6.96 8.47
N ASN A 140 7.83 6.20 7.93
CA ASN A 140 9.19 6.14 8.45
C ASN A 140 9.99 7.33 7.91
N TYR A 141 10.79 7.95 8.78
CA TYR A 141 11.77 8.95 8.41
C TYR A 141 12.91 8.99 9.44
N ASP A 142 14.07 9.50 9.05
CA ASP A 142 15.20 9.67 9.94
C ASP A 142 15.00 10.91 10.83
N GLN A 143 15.07 10.73 12.16
CA GLN A 143 14.83 11.82 13.11
C GLN A 143 15.91 12.90 13.08
N SER A 144 17.17 12.53 12.84
CA SER A 144 18.27 13.50 12.70
C SER A 144 18.08 14.35 11.44
N TRP A 145 17.64 13.73 10.34
CA TRP A 145 17.29 14.47 9.12
C TRP A 145 16.08 15.36 9.33
N LYS A 146 15.08 14.92 10.12
CA LYS A 146 13.92 15.76 10.43
C LYS A 146 14.31 16.99 11.24
N GLN A 147 15.27 16.86 12.16
CA GLN A 147 15.82 17.99 12.93
C GLN A 147 16.61 18.96 12.03
N GLU A 148 17.42 18.44 11.10
CA GLU A 148 18.24 19.24 10.20
C GLU A 148 17.42 19.95 9.10
N LEU A 149 16.45 19.25 8.51
CA LEU A 149 15.72 19.72 7.33
C LEU A 149 14.37 20.39 7.66
N GLY A 150 13.85 20.20 8.86
CA GLY A 150 12.57 20.75 9.29
C GLY A 150 11.44 20.41 8.33
N ASP A 151 10.74 21.43 7.81
CA ASP A 151 9.58 21.27 6.92
C ASP A 151 9.95 20.82 5.50
N ARG A 152 11.24 20.82 5.13
CA ARG A 152 11.70 20.32 3.83
C ARG A 152 11.85 18.81 3.77
N LEU A 153 11.89 18.11 4.92
CA LEU A 153 11.69 16.66 4.97
C LEU A 153 10.20 16.36 5.15
N ILE A 154 9.57 15.97 4.04
CA ILE A 154 8.16 15.61 3.98
C ILE A 154 7.99 14.09 3.82
N THR A 155 6.78 13.63 4.08
CA THR A 155 6.34 12.25 3.90
C THR A 155 5.04 12.25 3.09
N THR A 156 4.46 11.07 2.83
CA THR A 156 3.11 10.98 2.25
C THR A 156 2.05 11.74 3.05
N ASP A 157 2.28 11.91 4.34
CA ASP A 157 1.35 12.58 5.22
C ASP A 157 1.38 14.11 5.04
N GLN A 158 2.41 14.66 4.38
CA GLN A 158 2.50 16.10 4.08
C GLN A 158 2.44 16.44 2.59
N ILE A 159 2.86 15.56 1.67
CA ILE A 159 2.98 15.91 0.24
C ILE A 159 1.66 16.40 -0.37
N PHE A 160 0.53 15.84 0.03
CA PHE A 160 -0.79 16.22 -0.48
C PHE A 160 -1.33 17.53 0.13
N GLU A 161 -0.67 18.05 1.16
CA GLU A 161 -1.00 19.34 1.78
C GLU A 161 -0.28 20.51 1.10
N LEU A 162 0.73 20.25 0.26
CA LEU A 162 1.43 21.30 -0.47
C LEU A 162 0.46 22.08 -1.36
N ASN A 163 0.59 23.40 -1.35
CA ASN A 163 -0.19 24.28 -2.24
C ASN A 163 0.22 24.11 -3.70
N THR A 164 1.51 23.88 -3.92
CA THR A 164 2.22 23.85 -5.20
C THR A 164 3.20 22.68 -5.15
N LEU A 165 3.34 21.92 -6.24
CA LEU A 165 4.45 20.95 -6.32
C LEU A 165 5.79 21.71 -6.40
N PRO A 166 6.84 21.21 -5.73
CA PRO A 166 8.15 21.86 -5.77
C PRO A 166 8.76 21.77 -7.17
N LYS A 167 9.78 22.59 -7.44
CA LYS A 167 10.54 22.49 -8.71
C LYS A 167 11.40 21.22 -8.76
N SER A 168 11.92 20.80 -7.62
CA SER A 168 12.76 19.62 -7.51
C SER A 168 12.59 18.90 -6.17
N ILE A 169 12.74 17.57 -6.20
CA ILE A 169 12.53 16.71 -5.03
C ILE A 169 13.42 15.46 -5.05
N ALA A 170 14.05 15.17 -3.92
CA ALA A 170 14.74 13.91 -3.69
C ALA A 170 13.81 12.93 -2.97
N ILE A 171 13.69 11.69 -3.45
CA ILE A 171 12.83 10.67 -2.85
C ILE A 171 13.70 9.56 -2.27
N ILE A 172 13.53 9.27 -0.97
CA ILE A 172 14.25 8.20 -0.30
C ILE A 172 13.36 6.96 -0.23
N GLY A 173 13.70 5.95 -1.04
CA GLY A 173 12.98 4.70 -1.16
C GLY A 173 12.58 4.39 -2.60
N SER A 174 12.40 3.10 -2.89
CA SER A 174 11.99 2.57 -4.20
C SER A 174 10.77 1.64 -4.12
N GLY A 175 10.07 1.64 -2.98
CA GLY A 175 8.85 0.85 -2.78
C GLY A 175 7.63 1.45 -3.48
N VAL A 176 6.47 0.84 -3.27
CA VAL A 176 5.16 1.21 -3.88
C VAL A 176 4.90 2.70 -3.84
N ILE A 177 4.91 3.27 -2.63
CA ILE A 177 4.61 4.68 -2.39
C ILE A 177 5.61 5.57 -3.12
N ALA A 178 6.91 5.26 -3.00
CA ALA A 178 7.96 6.05 -3.61
C ALA A 178 7.79 6.09 -5.13
N LEU A 179 7.57 4.94 -5.76
CA LEU A 179 7.43 4.82 -7.21
C LEU A 179 6.19 5.55 -7.74
N GLU A 180 5.03 5.35 -7.11
CA GLU A 180 3.78 6.01 -7.53
C GLU A 180 3.90 7.53 -7.49
N ILE A 181 4.46 8.06 -6.40
CA ILE A 181 4.60 9.50 -6.20
C ILE A 181 5.68 10.08 -7.11
N ALA A 182 6.83 9.41 -7.20
CA ALA A 182 7.93 9.83 -8.06
C ALA A 182 7.48 9.99 -9.51
N GLN A 183 6.82 8.97 -10.05
CA GLN A 183 6.35 9.01 -11.43
C GLN A 183 5.29 10.09 -11.63
N ALA A 184 4.36 10.24 -10.68
CA ALA A 184 3.31 11.22 -10.80
C ALA A 184 3.86 12.66 -10.83
N ILE A 185 4.75 13.02 -9.91
CA ILE A 185 5.29 14.39 -9.85
C ILE A 185 6.30 14.65 -10.98
N HIS A 186 7.09 13.66 -11.39
CA HIS A 186 7.97 13.78 -12.55
C HIS A 186 7.19 14.14 -13.83
N ARG A 187 6.10 13.43 -14.11
CA ARG A 187 5.19 13.72 -15.24
C ARG A 187 4.48 15.06 -15.14
N LEU A 188 4.46 15.66 -13.95
CA LEU A 188 3.94 17.00 -13.68
C LEU A 188 5.06 18.07 -13.64
N GLY A 189 6.23 17.75 -14.21
CA GLY A 189 7.31 18.72 -14.42
C GLY A 189 8.25 18.92 -13.24
N VAL A 190 8.19 18.07 -12.22
CA VAL A 190 9.10 18.14 -11.05
C VAL A 190 10.39 17.39 -11.35
N GLU A 191 11.54 18.04 -11.21
CA GLU A 191 12.84 17.38 -11.27
C GLU A 191 12.98 16.39 -10.10
N THR A 192 13.02 15.10 -10.41
CA THR A 192 12.87 14.04 -9.40
C THR A 192 14.08 13.10 -9.43
N THR A 193 14.72 12.92 -8.28
CA THR A 193 15.81 11.93 -8.10
C THR A 193 15.44 10.94 -6.99
N ILE A 194 15.56 9.65 -7.28
CA ILE A 194 15.12 8.57 -6.39
C ILE A 194 16.34 7.81 -5.85
N PHE A 195 16.55 7.83 -4.54
CA PHE A 195 17.58 7.07 -3.87
C PHE A 195 17.04 5.72 -3.41
N ALA A 196 17.67 4.65 -3.86
CA ALA A 196 17.28 3.29 -3.54
C ALA A 196 18.44 2.55 -2.88
N ARG A 197 18.21 2.00 -1.68
CA ARG A 197 19.22 1.20 -0.96
C ARG A 197 19.65 -0.09 -1.67
N SER A 198 18.88 -0.54 -2.65
CA SER A 198 19.12 -1.74 -3.44
C SER A 198 18.52 -1.58 -4.83
N LYS A 199 18.75 -2.57 -5.70
CA LYS A 199 18.16 -2.61 -7.05
C LYS A 199 16.67 -2.99 -7.09
N ARG A 200 16.02 -3.20 -5.95
CA ARG A 200 14.59 -3.57 -5.92
C ARG A 200 13.72 -2.35 -6.17
N ILE A 201 12.74 -2.49 -7.07
CA ILE A 201 11.70 -1.47 -7.32
C ILE A 201 10.30 -2.07 -7.12
N GLY A 202 9.40 -1.30 -6.54
CA GLY A 202 7.99 -1.63 -6.45
C GLY A 202 7.74 -2.89 -5.63
N ILE A 203 6.91 -3.80 -6.16
CA ILE A 203 6.44 -4.99 -5.42
C ILE A 203 7.05 -6.31 -5.88
N PHE A 204 7.60 -6.39 -7.09
CA PHE A 204 7.97 -7.67 -7.68
C PHE A 204 8.96 -8.48 -6.85
N THR A 205 8.82 -9.78 -6.94
CA THR A 205 9.73 -10.74 -6.33
C THR A 205 10.36 -11.68 -7.35
N SER A 206 9.78 -11.76 -8.55
CA SER A 206 10.44 -12.35 -9.72
C SER A 206 11.68 -11.53 -10.10
N PRO A 207 12.87 -12.15 -10.19
CA PRO A 207 14.08 -11.48 -10.67
C PRO A 207 13.92 -10.91 -12.09
N LYS A 208 13.19 -11.61 -12.97
CA LYS A 208 12.99 -11.22 -14.36
C LYS A 208 12.10 -9.99 -14.48
N LEU A 209 10.97 -9.97 -13.76
CA LEU A 209 10.10 -8.78 -13.73
C LEU A 209 10.74 -7.62 -12.97
N GLN A 210 11.55 -7.88 -11.94
CA GLN A 210 12.35 -6.84 -11.28
C GLN A 210 13.33 -6.17 -12.25
N GLN A 211 14.06 -6.96 -13.04
CA GLN A 211 14.98 -6.40 -14.05
C GLN A 211 14.22 -5.59 -15.10
N LEU A 212 13.14 -6.14 -15.66
CA LEU A 212 12.33 -5.46 -16.66
C LEU A 212 11.72 -4.15 -16.14
N ALA A 213 11.26 -4.14 -14.89
CA ALA A 213 10.73 -2.94 -14.24
C ALA A 213 11.82 -1.87 -14.04
N GLN A 214 13.03 -2.27 -13.64
CA GLN A 214 14.17 -1.34 -13.53
C GLN A 214 14.49 -0.70 -14.90
N GLU A 215 14.63 -1.53 -15.93
CA GLU A 215 14.97 -1.07 -17.28
C GLU A 215 13.90 -0.13 -17.85
N GLU A 216 12.61 -0.49 -17.72
CA GLU A 216 11.53 0.31 -18.29
C GLU A 216 11.31 1.63 -17.54
N LEU A 217 11.31 1.60 -16.20
CA LEU A 217 11.06 2.81 -15.40
C LEU A 217 12.24 3.77 -15.41
N SER A 218 13.47 3.29 -15.56
CA SER A 218 14.66 4.16 -15.65
C SER A 218 14.77 4.92 -16.98
N LYS A 219 13.93 4.59 -17.98
CA LYS A 219 13.81 5.41 -19.20
C LYS A 219 13.15 6.76 -18.92
N GLU A 220 12.37 6.85 -17.85
CA GLU A 220 11.63 8.04 -17.45
C GLU A 220 12.17 8.65 -16.15
N LEU A 221 12.47 7.81 -15.15
CA LEU A 221 12.83 8.24 -13.81
C LEU A 221 14.33 8.13 -13.53
N ASN A 222 14.87 9.11 -12.81
CA ASN A 222 16.26 9.11 -12.37
C ASN A 222 16.42 8.31 -11.06
N PHE A 223 16.89 7.06 -11.17
CA PHE A 223 17.21 6.21 -10.03
C PHE A 223 18.71 6.21 -9.72
N LEU A 224 19.04 6.43 -8.45
CA LEU A 224 20.35 6.15 -7.86
C LEU A 224 20.22 4.87 -7.04
N PHE A 225 20.47 3.73 -7.71
CA PHE A 225 20.46 2.41 -7.09
C PHE A 225 21.66 2.19 -6.19
N GLU A 226 21.46 1.37 -5.15
CA GLU A 226 22.50 1.01 -4.17
C GLU A 226 23.16 2.25 -3.54
N THR A 227 22.43 3.37 -3.53
CA THR A 227 22.93 4.68 -3.14
C THR A 227 21.94 5.29 -2.17
N LEU A 228 22.45 5.75 -1.02
CA LEU A 228 21.71 6.56 -0.06
C LEU A 228 22.57 7.78 0.30
N PRO A 229 21.97 8.96 0.50
CA PRO A 229 22.68 10.09 1.07
C PRO A 229 23.20 9.75 2.46
N HIS A 230 24.44 10.12 2.74
CA HIS A 230 25.05 9.96 4.06
C HIS A 230 25.01 11.25 4.88
N GLU A 231 24.81 12.40 4.22
CA GLU A 231 24.62 13.70 4.86
C GLU A 231 23.52 14.47 4.12
N VAL A 232 22.72 15.21 4.90
CA VAL A 232 21.75 16.17 4.40
C VAL A 232 21.97 17.51 5.09
N LYS A 233 21.74 18.60 4.37
CA LYS A 233 21.90 19.95 4.91
C LYS A 233 20.85 20.90 4.38
N SER A 234 20.24 21.68 5.27
CA SER A 234 19.32 22.74 4.86
C SER A 234 20.10 23.97 4.36
N THR A 235 19.61 24.61 3.30
CA THR A 235 20.19 25.85 2.74
C THR A 235 19.15 26.98 2.71
N SER A 236 19.47 28.16 2.19
CA SER A 236 18.45 29.18 1.89
C SER A 236 17.42 28.67 0.88
N ASP A 237 17.91 27.96 -0.13
CA ASP A 237 17.16 27.67 -1.36
C ASP A 237 16.71 26.20 -1.49
N GLY A 238 16.89 25.38 -0.46
CA GLY A 238 16.45 23.98 -0.46
C GLY A 238 17.23 23.08 0.50
N VAL A 239 17.55 21.88 0.02
CA VAL A 239 18.29 20.84 0.73
C VAL A 239 19.40 20.34 -0.18
N ILE A 240 20.61 20.23 0.37
CA ILE A 240 21.71 19.52 -0.27
C ILE A 240 21.77 18.11 0.31
N LEU A 241 21.86 17.11 -0.57
CA LEU A 241 22.08 15.71 -0.20
C LEU A 241 23.44 15.27 -0.74
N ASN A 242 24.34 14.86 0.15
CA ASN A 242 25.64 14.33 -0.21
C ASN A 242 25.60 12.81 -0.20
N TYR A 243 26.13 12.18 -1.24
CA TYR A 243 26.13 10.75 -1.44
C TYR A 243 27.37 10.32 -2.23
N LYS A 244 27.60 9.00 -2.30
CA LYS A 244 28.72 8.45 -3.03
C LYS A 244 28.25 7.61 -4.22
N ILE A 245 28.92 7.78 -5.36
CA ILE A 245 28.86 6.84 -6.50
C ILE A 245 30.28 6.39 -6.78
N ASP A 246 30.53 5.08 -6.77
CA ASP A 246 31.86 4.49 -6.99
C ASP A 246 32.96 5.16 -6.13
N GLU A 247 32.66 5.38 -4.84
CA GLU A 247 33.49 6.10 -3.85
C GLU A 247 33.80 7.57 -4.14
N LYS A 248 33.23 8.16 -5.19
CA LYS A 248 33.31 9.59 -5.46
C LYS A 248 32.19 10.32 -4.75
N GLU A 249 32.55 11.40 -4.07
CA GLU A 249 31.58 12.31 -3.45
C GLU A 249 30.81 13.08 -4.52
N GLU A 250 29.50 13.00 -4.42
CA GLU A 250 28.54 13.66 -5.29
C GLU A 250 27.51 14.39 -4.42
N SER A 251 26.86 15.40 -4.99
CA SER A 251 25.81 16.13 -4.30
C SER A 251 24.70 16.54 -5.26
N ILE A 252 23.47 16.59 -4.73
CA ILE A 252 22.34 17.21 -5.42
C ILE A 252 21.70 18.26 -4.52
N GLN A 253 21.19 19.32 -5.13
CA GLN A 253 20.36 20.32 -4.48
C GLN A 253 18.91 20.14 -4.94
N THR A 254 17.98 20.08 -3.99
CA THR A 254 16.53 19.94 -4.25
C THR A 254 15.72 20.85 -3.32
N GLU A 255 14.48 21.21 -3.66
CA GLU A 255 13.66 22.03 -2.75
C GLU A 255 13.15 21.23 -1.55
N TYR A 256 12.81 19.95 -1.76
CA TYR A 256 12.27 19.04 -0.74
C TYR A 256 12.90 17.65 -0.79
N VAL A 257 12.84 16.96 0.35
CA VAL A 257 13.11 15.53 0.47
C VAL A 257 11.83 14.81 0.88
N LEU A 258 11.41 13.81 0.11
CA LEU A 258 10.32 12.90 0.46
C LEU A 258 10.88 11.61 1.06
N SER A 259 10.58 11.35 2.33
CA SER A 259 10.81 10.03 2.90
C SER A 259 9.67 9.08 2.55
N ALA A 260 10.00 8.02 1.79
CA ALA A 260 9.08 6.97 1.37
C ALA A 260 9.68 5.58 1.68
N THR A 261 10.34 5.46 2.84
CA THR A 261 11.11 4.27 3.26
C THR A 261 10.26 3.18 3.93
N GLY A 262 8.94 3.34 3.91
CA GLY A 262 7.96 2.44 4.54
C GLY A 262 7.16 3.13 5.63
N ARG A 263 6.41 2.33 6.38
CA ARG A 263 5.58 2.80 7.51
C ARG A 263 5.82 1.89 8.71
N SER A 264 5.68 2.44 9.91
CA SER A 264 5.76 1.71 11.18
C SER A 264 4.40 1.72 11.86
N SER A 265 4.06 0.61 12.50
CA SER A 265 2.84 0.49 13.31
C SER A 265 2.86 1.47 14.48
N LEU A 266 1.66 1.94 14.87
CA LEU A 266 1.46 2.82 16.03
C LEU A 266 1.15 2.03 17.33
N LEU A 267 1.35 0.71 17.36
CA LEU A 267 1.11 -0.11 18.56
C LEU A 267 2.00 0.27 19.76
N ASP A 268 3.20 0.76 19.49
CA ASP A 268 4.14 1.25 20.52
C ASP A 268 3.56 2.42 21.34
N THR A 269 2.62 3.17 20.76
CA THR A 269 1.93 4.27 21.46
C THR A 269 0.99 3.80 22.58
N LEU A 270 0.63 2.51 22.60
CA LEU A 270 -0.38 1.96 23.51
C LEU A 270 0.18 1.46 24.84
N LYS A 271 1.50 1.46 25.04
CA LYS A 271 2.18 0.93 26.25
C LYS A 271 1.77 -0.52 26.56
N LEU A 272 1.86 -1.41 25.57
CA LEU A 272 1.47 -2.81 25.70
C LEU A 272 2.28 -3.57 26.76
N GLU A 273 3.46 -3.06 27.13
CA GLU A 273 4.29 -3.58 28.23
C GLU A 273 3.61 -3.54 29.60
N ASN A 274 2.55 -2.73 29.77
CA ASN A 274 1.72 -2.71 30.98
C ASN A 274 0.76 -3.91 31.06
N ILE A 275 0.54 -4.61 29.94
CA ILE A 275 -0.20 -5.89 29.89
C ILE A 275 0.77 -7.02 30.22
N ASP A 276 1.85 -7.11 29.45
CA ASP A 276 2.94 -8.06 29.64
C ASP A 276 4.27 -7.41 29.25
N LYS A 277 5.29 -7.48 30.10
CA LYS A 277 6.59 -6.85 29.85
C LYS A 277 7.28 -7.32 28.56
N SER A 278 6.97 -8.52 28.08
CA SER A 278 7.48 -9.05 26.81
C SER A 278 6.93 -8.30 25.58
N PHE A 279 5.81 -7.57 25.72
CA PHE A 279 5.16 -6.83 24.63
C PHE A 279 5.82 -5.48 24.31
N LYS A 280 7.00 -5.19 24.89
CA LYS A 280 7.75 -3.96 24.63
C LYS A 280 8.24 -3.85 23.19
N ASP A 281 8.63 -4.96 22.56
CA ASP A 281 9.01 -4.98 21.15
C ASP A 281 7.81 -5.41 20.29
N ILE A 282 7.20 -4.44 19.61
CA ILE A 282 6.01 -4.67 18.78
C ILE A 282 6.26 -5.68 17.64
N LYS A 283 7.52 -5.90 17.23
CA LYS A 283 7.88 -6.87 16.19
C LYS A 283 7.81 -8.32 16.67
N LEU A 284 7.83 -8.53 17.98
CA LEU A 284 7.84 -9.84 18.62
C LEU A 284 6.49 -10.17 19.30
N LEU A 285 5.46 -9.35 19.08
CA LEU A 285 4.14 -9.59 19.67
C LEU A 285 3.60 -10.96 19.23
N PRO A 286 3.12 -11.79 20.16
CA PRO A 286 2.56 -13.11 19.84
C PRO A 286 1.14 -12.98 19.28
N VAL A 287 1.00 -12.35 18.11
CA VAL A 287 -0.29 -12.20 17.43
C VAL A 287 -0.58 -13.44 16.60
N ASN A 288 -1.68 -14.12 16.90
CA ASN A 288 -2.14 -15.27 16.14
C ASN A 288 -2.58 -14.84 14.73
N ALA A 289 -1.90 -15.35 13.69
CA ALA A 289 -2.16 -14.98 12.30
C ALA A 289 -3.59 -15.29 11.81
N LYS A 290 -4.25 -16.32 12.39
CA LYS A 290 -5.60 -16.76 12.00
C LYS A 290 -6.69 -16.04 12.78
N THR A 291 -6.57 -15.93 14.10
CA THR A 291 -7.62 -15.33 14.95
C THR A 291 -7.44 -13.83 15.16
N LYS A 292 -6.24 -13.31 14.87
CA LYS A 292 -5.77 -11.94 15.12
C LYS A 292 -5.65 -11.58 16.61
N GLN A 293 -5.74 -12.57 17.49
CA GLN A 293 -5.61 -12.41 18.93
C GLN A 293 -4.16 -12.14 19.33
N LEU A 294 -3.94 -11.23 20.29
CA LEU A 294 -2.68 -11.02 20.98
C LEU A 294 -2.57 -11.98 22.17
N ASP A 295 -1.66 -12.94 22.05
CA ASP A 295 -1.45 -14.02 23.03
C ASP A 295 -2.76 -14.74 23.39
N ASP A 296 -3.05 -14.95 24.67
CA ASP A 296 -4.30 -15.48 25.19
C ASP A 296 -5.28 -14.38 25.67
N TYR A 297 -4.91 -13.10 25.58
CA TYR A 297 -5.74 -11.98 25.99
C TYR A 297 -6.94 -11.77 25.05
N PRO A 298 -8.06 -11.20 25.53
CA PRO A 298 -9.19 -10.80 24.69
C PRO A 298 -8.89 -9.49 23.92
N ILE A 299 -7.71 -9.42 23.29
CA ILE A 299 -7.19 -8.25 22.57
C ILE A 299 -6.86 -8.70 21.15
N PHE A 300 -7.40 -8.01 20.15
CA PHE A 300 -7.26 -8.38 18.74
C PHE A 300 -6.66 -7.24 17.95
N ILE A 301 -5.74 -7.52 17.03
CA ILE A 301 -5.04 -6.50 16.24
C ILE A 301 -5.43 -6.60 14.77
N ALA A 302 -5.85 -5.49 14.16
CA ALA A 302 -6.37 -5.48 12.80
C ALA A 302 -5.80 -4.34 11.94
N GLY A 303 -5.71 -4.60 10.63
CA GLY A 303 -5.18 -3.66 9.65
C GLY A 303 -3.70 -3.35 9.84
N ASP A 304 -3.29 -2.16 9.42
CA ASP A 304 -1.90 -1.69 9.44
C ASP A 304 -1.22 -1.70 10.82
N ALA A 305 -1.98 -1.86 11.90
CA ALA A 305 -1.43 -2.03 13.24
C ALA A 305 -0.55 -3.29 13.36
N TYR A 306 -0.90 -4.38 12.68
CA TYR A 306 -0.07 -5.60 12.62
C TYR A 306 -0.45 -6.44 11.40
N THR A 307 0.23 -6.21 10.28
CA THR A 307 -0.07 -6.91 9.02
C THR A 307 1.16 -7.08 8.15
N SER A 308 1.17 -8.16 7.36
CA SER A 308 2.07 -8.35 6.23
C SER A 308 1.50 -7.78 4.92
N THR A 309 0.24 -7.33 4.92
CA THR A 309 -0.51 -6.82 3.78
C THR A 309 -1.24 -5.50 4.15
N PRO A 310 -0.51 -4.36 4.24
CA PRO A 310 -1.08 -3.06 4.63
C PRO A 310 -1.94 -2.47 3.50
N LEU A 311 -3.10 -3.07 3.27
CA LEU A 311 -4.02 -2.78 2.19
C LEU A 311 -5.41 -2.48 2.76
N GLN A 312 -6.07 -1.47 2.17
CA GLN A 312 -7.34 -0.96 2.69
C GLN A 312 -8.43 -2.05 2.77
N HIS A 313 -8.56 -2.91 1.75
CA HIS A 313 -9.60 -3.93 1.71
C HIS A 313 -9.35 -5.06 2.72
N GLU A 314 -8.08 -5.40 2.98
CA GLU A 314 -7.68 -6.34 4.03
C GLU A 314 -8.01 -5.77 5.40
N ALA A 315 -7.61 -4.52 5.67
CA ALA A 315 -7.90 -3.85 6.93
C ALA A 315 -9.42 -3.77 7.22
N ALA A 316 -10.23 -3.47 6.20
CA ALA A 316 -11.69 -3.46 6.33
C ALA A 316 -12.26 -4.85 6.63
N HIS A 317 -11.74 -5.89 5.96
CA HIS A 317 -12.15 -7.27 6.16
C HIS A 317 -11.82 -7.75 7.58
N GLU A 318 -10.56 -7.57 7.99
CA GLU A 318 -10.08 -7.94 9.32
C GLU A 318 -10.86 -7.23 10.41
N GLY A 319 -10.96 -5.90 10.34
CA GLY A 319 -11.69 -5.10 11.33
C GLY A 319 -13.13 -5.57 11.53
N LYS A 320 -13.84 -5.88 10.44
CA LYS A 320 -15.18 -6.46 10.50
C LYS A 320 -15.19 -7.86 11.16
N LYS A 321 -14.28 -8.74 10.76
CA LYS A 321 -14.30 -10.15 11.18
C LYS A 321 -13.88 -10.36 12.63
N VAL A 322 -12.95 -9.56 13.16
CA VAL A 322 -12.46 -9.73 14.54
C VAL A 322 -13.55 -9.43 15.58
N VAL A 323 -14.58 -8.64 15.25
CA VAL A 323 -15.70 -8.31 16.15
C VAL A 323 -16.37 -9.57 16.71
N HIS A 324 -16.55 -10.59 15.88
CA HIS A 324 -17.18 -11.83 16.33
C HIS A 324 -16.32 -12.55 17.39
N ASN A 325 -14.99 -12.57 17.21
CA ASN A 325 -14.07 -13.14 18.19
C ASN A 325 -14.06 -12.33 19.50
N CYS A 326 -14.15 -11.00 19.40
CA CYS A 326 -14.20 -10.11 20.56
C CYS A 326 -15.43 -10.35 21.44
N LEU A 327 -16.61 -10.43 20.82
CA LEU A 327 -17.88 -10.54 21.54
C LEU A 327 -18.16 -11.97 22.05
N ASN A 328 -17.49 -12.99 21.50
CA ASN A 328 -17.70 -14.40 21.88
C ASN A 328 -16.47 -15.04 22.56
N TYR A 329 -15.46 -14.25 22.91
CA TYR A 329 -14.26 -14.74 23.60
C TYR A 329 -14.64 -15.61 24.83
N PRO A 330 -14.02 -16.80 25.04
CA PRO A 330 -12.84 -17.33 24.35
C PRO A 330 -13.13 -18.21 23.12
N GLN A 331 -14.36 -18.20 22.57
CA GLN A 331 -14.68 -18.96 21.35
C GLN A 331 -14.20 -18.20 20.11
N LEU A 332 -13.07 -18.63 19.55
CA LEU A 332 -12.40 -17.94 18.45
C LEU A 332 -12.60 -18.65 17.13
N ASN A 333 -12.94 -17.87 16.10
CA ASN A 333 -12.99 -18.30 14.73
C ASN A 333 -11.78 -17.78 13.95
N SER A 334 -11.40 -18.50 12.89
CA SER A 334 -10.42 -17.97 11.93
C SER A 334 -11.01 -16.77 11.21
N VAL A 335 -10.28 -15.66 11.20
CA VAL A 335 -10.49 -14.56 10.28
C VAL A 335 -10.05 -15.06 8.91
N LYS A 336 -11.00 -15.27 7.99
CA LYS A 336 -10.71 -15.77 6.64
C LYS A 336 -9.76 -14.79 5.94
N THR A 337 -8.58 -15.24 5.56
CA THR A 337 -7.66 -14.46 4.72
C THR A 337 -8.22 -14.37 3.30
N LEU A 338 -8.22 -13.17 2.72
CA LEU A 338 -8.53 -13.00 1.31
C LEU A 338 -7.35 -13.50 0.45
N PRO A 339 -7.57 -13.90 -0.82
CA PRO A 339 -6.46 -14.12 -1.73
C PRO A 339 -5.60 -12.85 -1.81
N PRO A 340 -4.27 -12.91 -1.55
CA PRO A 340 -3.42 -11.72 -1.56
C PRO A 340 -3.50 -10.97 -2.89
N LEU A 341 -3.60 -9.65 -2.83
CA LEU A 341 -3.69 -8.78 -4.01
C LEU A 341 -2.99 -7.44 -3.76
N GLY A 342 -1.78 -7.28 -4.29
CA GLY A 342 -1.03 -6.03 -4.29
C GLY A 342 -1.04 -5.37 -5.65
N ILE A 343 -1.28 -4.05 -5.69
CA ILE A 343 -1.29 -3.25 -6.92
C ILE A 343 -0.44 -2.00 -6.69
N VAL A 344 0.41 -1.67 -7.67
CA VAL A 344 1.13 -0.39 -7.78
C VAL A 344 0.58 0.37 -8.98
N PHE A 345 0.12 1.58 -8.74
CA PHE A 345 -0.44 2.48 -9.74
C PHE A 345 0.64 3.29 -10.48
N SER A 346 1.79 2.64 -10.75
CA SER A 346 2.78 3.13 -11.71
C SER A 346 2.30 2.87 -13.14
N HIS A 347 3.09 3.32 -14.11
CA HIS A 347 2.85 3.07 -15.53
C HIS A 347 4.16 2.61 -16.21
N PRO A 348 4.27 1.35 -16.67
CA PRO A 348 3.25 0.29 -16.60
C PRO A 348 2.84 -0.05 -15.16
N GLU A 349 1.60 -0.53 -15.01
CA GLU A 349 1.07 -0.93 -13.71
C GLU A 349 1.74 -2.21 -13.22
N MET A 350 1.96 -2.32 -11.91
CA MET A 350 2.45 -3.55 -11.29
C MET A 350 1.35 -4.21 -10.48
N ALA A 351 1.28 -5.53 -10.52
CA ALA A 351 0.43 -6.29 -9.62
C ALA A 351 1.09 -7.60 -9.19
N ILE A 352 0.81 -8.00 -7.94
CA ILE A 352 1.05 -9.36 -7.44
C ILE A 352 -0.28 -9.89 -6.93
N VAL A 353 -0.58 -11.14 -7.26
CA VAL A 353 -1.79 -11.82 -6.81
C VAL A 353 -1.46 -13.24 -6.38
N GLY A 354 -2.09 -13.72 -5.31
CA GLY A 354 -1.78 -15.02 -4.72
C GLY A 354 -0.39 -15.07 -4.10
N GLN A 355 0.27 -16.22 -4.23
CA GLN A 355 1.65 -16.40 -3.77
C GLN A 355 2.64 -15.77 -4.77
N SER A 356 3.52 -14.90 -4.27
CA SER A 356 4.61 -14.31 -5.05
C SER A 356 5.69 -15.35 -5.41
N TYR A 357 6.50 -15.07 -6.43
CA TYR A 357 7.61 -15.94 -6.83
C TYR A 357 8.51 -16.30 -5.64
N LYS A 358 8.86 -15.30 -4.82
CA LYS A 358 9.70 -15.50 -3.64
C LYS A 358 9.04 -16.38 -2.59
N GLN A 359 7.74 -16.20 -2.32
CA GLN A 359 7.03 -17.06 -1.36
C GLN A 359 7.03 -18.52 -1.80
N LEU A 360 6.81 -18.77 -3.10
CA LEU A 360 6.84 -20.12 -3.66
C LEU A 360 8.24 -20.74 -3.58
N LYS A 361 9.28 -19.98 -3.91
CA LYS A 361 10.68 -20.43 -3.84
C LYS A 361 11.13 -20.69 -2.40
N ASP A 362 10.90 -19.74 -1.50
CA ASP A 362 11.27 -19.87 -0.09
C ASP A 362 10.50 -21.02 0.59
N GLY A 363 9.26 -21.26 0.16
CA GLY A 363 8.41 -22.35 0.64
C GLY A 363 8.72 -23.73 0.03
N GLY A 364 9.65 -23.82 -0.93
CA GLY A 364 10.00 -25.08 -1.59
C GLY A 364 8.86 -25.69 -2.41
N VAL A 365 7.91 -24.87 -2.88
CA VAL A 365 6.77 -25.33 -3.69
C VAL A 365 7.25 -25.74 -5.08
N ASP A 366 6.77 -26.87 -5.59
CA ASP A 366 7.06 -27.31 -6.96
C ASP A 366 6.05 -26.68 -7.94
N PHE A 367 6.53 -25.73 -8.75
CA PHE A 367 5.70 -24.97 -9.68
C PHE A 367 6.43 -24.68 -11.00
N VAL A 368 5.65 -24.45 -12.05
CA VAL A 368 6.12 -23.95 -13.34
C VAL A 368 5.73 -22.48 -13.54
N THR A 369 6.54 -21.74 -14.30
CA THR A 369 6.28 -20.33 -14.61
C THR A 369 5.76 -20.18 -16.04
N GLY A 370 4.50 -19.77 -16.18
CA GLY A 370 3.95 -19.30 -17.45
C GLY A 370 4.33 -17.84 -17.69
N GLU A 371 4.68 -17.47 -18.92
CA GLU A 371 5.16 -16.13 -19.24
C GLU A 371 4.51 -15.58 -20.50
N ALA A 372 4.29 -14.27 -20.55
CA ALA A 372 3.94 -13.57 -21.79
C ALA A 372 4.52 -12.15 -21.80
N SER A 373 5.14 -11.77 -22.93
CA SER A 373 5.58 -10.40 -23.20
C SER A 373 4.44 -9.58 -23.81
N TYR A 374 4.32 -8.32 -23.39
CA TYR A 374 3.35 -7.37 -23.93
C TYR A 374 3.91 -6.50 -25.05
N GLU A 375 5.19 -6.63 -25.40
CA GLU A 375 5.82 -5.88 -26.51
C GLU A 375 5.20 -6.21 -27.88
N ARG A 376 4.76 -7.47 -28.05
CA ARG A 376 4.16 -7.98 -29.29
C ARG A 376 2.68 -8.35 -29.14
N GLN A 377 2.05 -7.95 -28.03
CA GLN A 377 0.66 -8.26 -27.75
C GLN A 377 -0.24 -7.32 -28.55
N GLY A 378 -1.18 -7.87 -29.34
CA GLY A 378 -1.92 -7.10 -30.33
C GLY A 378 -2.71 -5.90 -29.79
N ARG A 379 -3.42 -6.06 -28.66
CA ARG A 379 -4.14 -4.96 -28.02
C ARG A 379 -3.19 -3.92 -27.44
N ALA A 380 -2.07 -4.34 -26.85
CA ALA A 380 -1.08 -3.43 -26.29
C ALA A 380 -0.42 -2.55 -27.39
N ILE A 381 -0.17 -3.14 -28.57
CA ILE A 381 0.31 -2.40 -29.76
C ILE A 381 -0.72 -1.37 -30.20
N VAL A 382 -2.00 -1.75 -30.30
CA VAL A 382 -3.09 -0.82 -30.68
C VAL A 382 -3.19 0.37 -29.72
N LEU A 383 -2.84 0.18 -28.44
CA LEU A 383 -2.87 1.23 -27.43
C LEU A 383 -1.60 2.10 -27.41
N GLY A 384 -0.53 1.72 -28.11
CA GLY A 384 0.79 2.35 -27.92
C GLY A 384 1.39 2.10 -26.52
N LYS A 385 0.94 1.04 -25.83
CA LYS A 385 1.36 0.67 -24.47
C LYS A 385 2.01 -0.72 -24.45
N ASN A 386 2.63 -1.12 -25.56
CA ASN A 386 3.23 -2.43 -25.77
C ASN A 386 4.58 -2.58 -25.05
N LYS A 387 4.50 -2.69 -23.72
CA LYS A 387 5.65 -2.89 -22.85
C LYS A 387 5.32 -3.76 -21.65
N GLY A 388 6.37 -4.31 -21.07
CA GLY A 388 6.28 -5.14 -19.90
C GLY A 388 5.94 -6.61 -20.21
N ALA A 389 5.73 -7.38 -19.15
CA ALA A 389 5.50 -8.81 -19.20
C ALA A 389 4.70 -9.26 -17.98
N ILE A 390 4.22 -10.50 -18.04
CA ILE A 390 3.56 -11.16 -16.92
C ILE A 390 4.20 -12.52 -16.67
N GLU A 391 4.13 -12.94 -15.41
CA GLU A 391 4.41 -14.30 -14.96
C GLU A 391 3.22 -14.84 -14.19
N ILE A 392 2.88 -16.10 -14.42
CA ILE A 392 1.90 -16.86 -13.63
C ILE A 392 2.56 -18.13 -13.10
N TYR A 393 2.14 -18.58 -11.92
CA TYR A 393 2.75 -19.70 -11.23
C TYR A 393 1.71 -20.82 -11.06
N ILE A 394 1.98 -21.97 -11.67
CA ILE A 394 1.09 -23.13 -11.66
C ILE A 394 1.77 -24.26 -10.89
N GLU A 395 1.09 -24.81 -9.89
CA GLU A 395 1.60 -25.95 -9.13
C GLU A 395 1.75 -27.19 -10.02
N ARG A 396 2.84 -27.96 -9.85
CA ARG A 396 3.11 -29.11 -10.71
C ARG A 396 2.16 -30.28 -10.45
N GLU A 397 1.83 -30.54 -9.18
CA GLU A 397 1.04 -31.69 -8.76
C GLU A 397 -0.43 -31.59 -9.16
N ASN A 398 -1.13 -30.55 -8.68
CA ASN A 398 -2.57 -30.38 -8.89
C ASN A 398 -2.93 -29.40 -10.02
N GLN A 399 -1.94 -28.78 -10.66
CA GLN A 399 -2.10 -27.83 -11.75
C GLN A 399 -2.93 -26.59 -11.40
N LYS A 400 -3.09 -26.24 -10.11
CA LYS A 400 -3.77 -25.02 -9.67
C LYS A 400 -2.94 -23.77 -9.91
N LEU A 401 -3.63 -22.65 -10.17
CA LEU A 401 -3.00 -21.33 -10.17
C LEU A 401 -2.68 -20.90 -8.74
N LEU A 402 -1.41 -20.73 -8.41
CA LEU A 402 -0.95 -20.34 -7.07
C LEU A 402 -0.78 -18.82 -6.92
N GLY A 403 -0.41 -18.15 -8.00
CA GLY A 403 -0.18 -16.72 -8.00
C GLY A 403 0.31 -16.20 -9.35
N ALA A 404 0.51 -14.89 -9.43
CA ALA A 404 1.04 -14.21 -10.61
C ALA A 404 1.66 -12.87 -10.24
N GLU A 405 2.60 -12.42 -11.07
CA GLU A 405 3.21 -11.09 -11.04
C GLU A 405 3.06 -10.46 -12.42
N LEU A 406 2.52 -9.23 -12.49
CA LEU A 406 2.13 -8.58 -13.73
C LEU A 406 2.73 -7.19 -13.83
N PHE A 407 3.50 -6.91 -14.89
CA PHE A 407 4.02 -5.59 -15.23
C PHE A 407 3.53 -5.19 -16.62
N THR A 408 2.37 -4.55 -16.71
CA THR A 408 1.77 -4.17 -18.01
C THR A 408 0.60 -3.22 -17.82
N GLU A 409 0.06 -2.70 -18.92
CA GLU A 409 -1.16 -1.89 -18.92
C GLU A 409 -2.36 -2.67 -18.35
N ALA A 410 -3.19 -1.98 -17.57
CA ALA A 410 -4.39 -2.54 -16.93
C ALA A 410 -4.13 -3.78 -16.05
N SER A 411 -2.90 -3.96 -15.52
CA SER A 411 -2.56 -5.11 -14.68
C SER A 411 -3.44 -5.21 -13.43
N LYS A 412 -3.94 -4.08 -12.90
CA LYS A 412 -4.88 -4.07 -11.77
C LYS A 412 -6.18 -4.84 -12.05
N HIS A 413 -6.71 -4.76 -13.27
CA HIS A 413 -7.94 -5.44 -13.67
C HIS A 413 -7.70 -6.93 -13.86
N MET A 414 -6.60 -7.29 -14.53
CA MET A 414 -6.19 -8.68 -14.70
C MET A 414 -5.86 -9.36 -13.36
N ALA A 415 -5.17 -8.67 -12.45
CA ALA A 415 -4.87 -9.17 -11.11
C ALA A 415 -6.14 -9.38 -10.28
N HIS A 416 -7.14 -8.51 -10.42
CA HIS A 416 -8.44 -8.71 -9.78
C HIS A 416 -9.13 -9.98 -10.28
N LEU A 417 -9.14 -10.21 -11.60
CA LEU A 417 -9.68 -11.44 -12.20
C LEU A 417 -8.93 -12.69 -11.68
N LEU A 418 -7.61 -12.65 -11.65
CA LEU A 418 -6.78 -13.75 -11.16
C LEU A 418 -7.00 -14.01 -9.66
N SER A 419 -7.27 -12.97 -8.85
CA SER A 419 -7.55 -13.10 -7.43
C SER A 419 -8.80 -13.95 -7.18
N TRP A 420 -9.85 -13.74 -7.98
CA TRP A 420 -11.04 -14.59 -7.93
C TRP A 420 -10.75 -16.01 -8.40
N ILE A 421 -10.02 -16.18 -9.50
CA ILE A 421 -9.65 -17.51 -10.00
C ILE A 421 -8.88 -18.32 -8.95
N ILE A 422 -7.95 -17.68 -8.23
CA ILE A 422 -7.19 -18.29 -7.13
C ILE A 422 -8.13 -18.62 -5.95
N GLY A 423 -9.07 -17.73 -5.62
CA GLY A 423 -10.06 -17.97 -4.58
C GLY A 423 -11.02 -19.14 -4.86
N GLU A 424 -11.24 -19.47 -6.14
CA GLU A 424 -12.03 -20.62 -6.61
C GLU A 424 -11.17 -21.89 -6.80
N GLU A 425 -9.86 -21.82 -6.53
CA GLU A 425 -8.92 -22.94 -6.63
C GLU A 425 -8.90 -23.68 -7.98
N LEU A 426 -9.08 -22.95 -9.08
CA LEU A 426 -9.18 -23.54 -10.43
C LEU A 426 -7.85 -24.09 -10.95
N THR A 427 -7.91 -25.19 -11.72
CA THR A 427 -6.77 -25.75 -12.43
C THR A 427 -6.46 -24.99 -13.73
N LEU A 428 -5.26 -25.20 -14.26
CA LEU A 428 -4.82 -24.62 -15.52
C LEU A 428 -5.76 -24.93 -16.69
N ASN A 429 -6.31 -26.16 -16.74
CA ASN A 429 -7.24 -26.54 -17.81
C ASN A 429 -8.60 -25.85 -17.62
N ASP A 430 -9.11 -25.79 -16.38
CA ASP A 430 -10.37 -25.09 -16.08
C ASP A 430 -10.31 -23.61 -16.51
N ILE A 431 -9.15 -22.97 -16.35
CA ILE A 431 -8.94 -21.57 -16.76
C ILE A 431 -8.85 -21.47 -18.30
N LEU A 432 -8.14 -22.38 -18.97
CA LEU A 432 -7.96 -22.35 -20.42
C LEU A 432 -9.23 -22.67 -21.22
N GLU A 433 -10.22 -23.31 -20.60
CA GLU A 433 -11.56 -23.55 -21.18
C GLU A 433 -12.48 -22.33 -21.07
N LYS A 434 -12.10 -21.30 -20.32
CA LYS A 434 -12.86 -20.04 -20.24
C LYS A 434 -12.59 -19.15 -21.46
N PRO A 435 -13.56 -18.31 -21.86
CA PRO A 435 -13.38 -17.41 -22.98
C PRO A 435 -12.36 -16.31 -22.68
N PHE A 436 -11.51 -16.02 -23.66
CA PHE A 436 -10.67 -14.82 -23.71
C PHE A 436 -11.11 -13.99 -24.92
N TYR A 437 -11.67 -12.82 -24.69
CA TYR A 437 -12.24 -11.97 -25.74
C TYR A 437 -11.13 -11.36 -26.61
N HIS A 438 -11.40 -11.13 -27.90
CA HIS A 438 -10.42 -10.60 -28.85
C HIS A 438 -10.90 -9.28 -29.49
N PRO A 439 -10.04 -8.26 -29.64
CA PRO A 439 -8.70 -8.12 -29.07
C PRO A 439 -8.73 -7.52 -27.66
N THR A 440 -8.09 -8.18 -26.68
CA THR A 440 -8.00 -7.66 -25.29
C THR A 440 -6.61 -7.89 -24.70
N LEU A 441 -6.27 -7.18 -23.60
CA LEU A 441 -4.97 -7.37 -22.92
C LEU A 441 -4.92 -8.75 -22.25
N GLU A 442 -6.06 -9.23 -21.77
CA GLU A 442 -6.28 -10.53 -21.13
C GLU A 442 -5.85 -11.72 -21.99
N GLU A 443 -5.78 -11.58 -23.32
CA GLU A 443 -5.21 -12.61 -24.20
C GLU A 443 -3.73 -12.92 -23.88
N GLY A 444 -3.01 -11.99 -23.24
CA GLY A 444 -1.69 -12.20 -22.67
C GLY A 444 -1.69 -13.25 -21.56
N LEU A 445 -2.71 -13.25 -20.68
CA LEU A 445 -2.90 -14.28 -19.65
C LEU A 445 -3.04 -15.66 -20.30
N ARG A 446 -3.86 -15.79 -21.36
CA ARG A 446 -4.02 -17.04 -22.11
C ARG A 446 -2.69 -17.54 -22.68
N THR A 447 -1.85 -16.62 -23.16
CA THR A 447 -0.51 -16.93 -23.68
C THR A 447 0.39 -17.48 -22.58
N ALA A 448 0.41 -16.84 -21.42
CA ALA A 448 1.16 -17.30 -20.25
C ALA A 448 0.67 -18.67 -19.73
N LEU A 449 -0.65 -18.88 -19.66
CA LEU A 449 -1.27 -20.17 -19.30
C LEU A 449 -0.86 -21.29 -20.27
N LYS A 450 -0.90 -21.03 -21.58
CA LYS A 450 -0.43 -22.00 -22.59
C LYS A 450 1.07 -22.25 -22.47
N HIS A 451 1.87 -21.25 -22.11
CA HIS A 451 3.30 -21.40 -21.84
C HIS A 451 3.56 -22.33 -20.66
N ALA A 452 2.88 -22.11 -19.52
CA ALA A 452 2.96 -22.99 -18.35
C ALA A 452 2.56 -24.43 -18.70
N ARG A 453 1.46 -24.62 -19.44
CA ARG A 453 0.96 -25.96 -19.83
C ARG A 453 1.98 -26.79 -20.60
N ARG A 454 2.86 -26.15 -21.38
CA ARG A 454 3.91 -26.86 -22.14
C ARG A 454 5.03 -27.41 -21.25
N GLN A 455 5.20 -26.87 -20.04
CA GLN A 455 6.24 -27.28 -19.08
C GLN A 455 5.77 -28.39 -18.11
N LEU A 456 4.45 -28.62 -18.04
CA LEU A 456 3.84 -29.69 -17.24
C LEU A 456 3.77 -31.04 -17.97
N LYS A 457 4.03 -31.04 -19.27
CA LYS A 457 4.23 -32.25 -20.08
C LYS A 457 5.65 -32.75 -19.89
#